data_AF-A0A1S4AZU7-F1
#
_entry.id   AF-A0A1S4AZU7-F1
#
_cell.length_a   1.000
_cell.length_b   1.000
_cell.length_c   1.000
_cell.angle_alpha   90.00
_cell.angle_beta   90.00
_cell.angle_gamma   90.00
#
_symmetry.space_group_name_H-M   'P 1'
#
loop_
_entity.id
_entity.type
_entity.pdbx_description
1 polymer ?
#
loop_
_entity_poly.entity_id
_entity_poly.type
_entity_poly.pdbx_seq_one_letter_code
_entity_poly.pdbx_strand_id
1 'polypeptide(L)'
;MALLYCVVILLFSACEAKLQLPQGVNIKAVFAFGDSIVDQGNNNNLTTRAKCNFLPYGKDFMGGKPTGRFSNAKTPPDMIVEELGIKELMPAYFDPNLKVEDLKTGVSFASGASGYDLLTAITADLYTLGTRKIWVFGIPPIGCLPSQRQKSGGLARVCVEEYNQAAQLANTKLAAKIDSLSEILPQSELVFINIYDPLLDLIDNPDKYGFEEVKRCCCRPGKNKFLLCNNHTKTCEDDTKYLFWDGYHLTEKGYRVLVDQIFKE
;
A
#
# COMPACT_ATOMS: atom_id res chain seq x y z
N MET A 1 48.49 18.53 22.13
CA MET A 1 47.63 17.33 22.00
C MET A 1 46.46 17.68 21.12
N ALA A 2 46.50 17.32 19.84
CA ALA A 2 45.40 17.53 18.92
C ALA A 2 44.40 16.38 19.09
N LEU A 3 43.16 16.68 19.50
CA LEU A 3 42.07 15.71 19.46
C LEU A 3 41.68 15.49 17.99
N LEU A 4 41.96 14.29 17.49
CA LEU A 4 41.48 13.80 16.20
C LEU A 4 39.98 13.49 16.36
N TYR A 5 39.11 14.41 15.92
CA TYR A 5 37.68 14.11 15.74
C TYR A 5 37.55 13.17 14.53
N CYS A 6 37.40 11.86 14.80
CA CYS A 6 36.94 10.91 13.80
C CYS A 6 35.49 11.27 13.42
N VAL A 7 35.32 12.03 12.35
CA VAL A 7 34.03 12.14 11.66
C VAL A 7 33.84 10.83 10.90
N VAL A 8 33.11 9.89 11.51
CA VAL A 8 32.62 8.71 10.79
C VAL A 8 31.49 9.20 9.88
N ILE A 9 31.81 9.48 8.62
CA ILE A 9 30.80 9.66 7.57
C ILE A 9 30.28 8.26 7.25
N LEU A 10 29.20 7.85 7.93
CA LEU A 10 28.40 6.71 7.48
C LEU A 10 27.69 7.16 6.20
N LEU A 11 28.27 6.82 5.05
CA LEU A 11 27.54 6.82 3.78
C LEU A 11 26.49 5.72 3.89
N PHE A 12 25.30 6.06 4.39
CA PHE A 12 24.11 5.26 4.14
C PHE A 12 23.84 5.36 2.64
N SER A 13 24.40 4.43 1.86
CA SER A 13 23.81 4.11 0.57
C SER A 13 22.47 3.47 0.90
N ALA A 14 21.43 4.28 1.02
CA ALA A 14 20.06 3.79 0.91
C ALA A 14 19.96 3.22 -0.50
N CYS A 15 20.22 1.92 -0.64
CA CYS A 15 19.87 1.20 -1.83
C CYS A 15 18.34 1.18 -1.85
N GLU A 16 17.74 2.19 -2.48
CA GLU A 16 16.32 2.15 -2.81
C GLU A 16 16.15 0.97 -3.77
N ALA A 17 15.68 -0.16 -3.25
CA ALA A 17 15.37 -1.31 -4.07
C ALA A 17 14.14 -0.98 -4.92
N LYS A 18 14.38 -0.46 -6.12
CA LYS A 18 13.39 -0.51 -7.20
C LYS A 18 13.16 -1.97 -7.57
N LEU A 19 11.91 -2.33 -7.84
CA LEU A 19 11.59 -3.70 -8.19
C LEU A 19 12.05 -3.99 -9.64
N GLN A 20 13.31 -4.40 -9.80
CA GLN A 20 13.79 -4.93 -11.06
C GLN A 20 13.52 -6.44 -11.09
N LEU A 21 12.54 -6.84 -11.89
CA LEU A 21 12.33 -8.26 -12.17
C LEU A 21 13.55 -8.79 -12.93
N PRO A 22 14.22 -9.85 -12.45
CA PRO A 22 15.36 -10.41 -13.17
C PRO A 22 14.93 -10.82 -14.59
N GLN A 23 15.73 -10.47 -15.60
CA GLN A 23 15.46 -10.84 -17.00
C GLN A 23 15.24 -12.36 -17.11
N GLY A 24 14.09 -12.75 -17.68
CA GLY A 24 13.71 -14.15 -17.87
C GLY A 24 12.90 -14.78 -16.73
N VAL A 25 12.56 -14.05 -15.67
CA VAL A 25 11.62 -14.51 -14.63
C VAL A 25 10.17 -14.37 -15.13
N ASN A 26 9.46 -15.49 -15.23
CA ASN A 26 8.02 -15.52 -15.54
C ASN A 26 7.20 -15.72 -14.24
N ILE A 27 6.60 -14.65 -13.72
CA ILE A 27 5.68 -14.72 -12.58
C ILE A 27 4.29 -15.12 -13.10
N LYS A 28 3.78 -16.28 -12.66
CA LYS A 28 2.50 -16.83 -13.13
C LYS A 28 1.31 -16.57 -12.18
N ALA A 29 1.59 -16.23 -10.93
CA ALA A 29 0.58 -15.99 -9.91
C ALA A 29 1.09 -15.02 -8.85
N VAL A 30 0.17 -14.21 -8.29
CA VAL A 30 0.44 -13.32 -7.16
C VAL A 30 -0.61 -13.55 -6.08
N PHE A 31 -0.15 -13.86 -4.87
CA PHE A 31 -1.02 -13.98 -3.70
C PHE A 31 -0.77 -12.79 -2.77
N ALA A 32 -1.80 -12.00 -2.54
CA ALA A 32 -1.71 -10.82 -1.69
C ALA A 32 -2.19 -11.12 -0.27
N PHE A 33 -1.42 -10.67 0.72
CA PHE A 33 -1.73 -10.76 2.14
C PHE A 33 -1.54 -9.38 2.76
N GLY A 34 -2.43 -8.98 3.67
CA GLY A 34 -2.31 -7.69 4.34
C GLY A 34 -3.65 -7.11 4.78
N ASP A 35 -3.70 -5.78 4.72
CA ASP A 35 -4.78 -4.95 5.25
C ASP A 35 -5.68 -4.37 4.14
N SER A 36 -6.32 -3.24 4.43
CA SER A 36 -7.24 -2.56 3.52
C SER A 36 -6.60 -2.06 2.22
N ILE A 37 -5.29 -1.83 2.16
CA ILE A 37 -4.59 -1.40 0.93
C ILE A 37 -4.67 -2.50 -0.14
N VAL A 38 -4.64 -3.75 0.29
CA VAL A 38 -4.59 -4.93 -0.58
C VAL A 38 -5.86 -5.80 -0.50
N ASP A 39 -6.87 -5.37 0.26
CA ASP A 39 -8.20 -6.01 0.32
C ASP A 39 -8.99 -5.75 -0.98
N GLN A 40 -9.40 -6.84 -1.63
CA GLN A 40 -10.14 -6.82 -2.89
C GLN A 40 -11.65 -7.01 -2.71
N GLY A 41 -12.13 -7.01 -1.46
CA GLY A 41 -13.53 -7.26 -1.10
C GLY A 41 -13.74 -8.48 -0.22
N ASN A 42 -12.69 -9.03 0.41
CA ASN A 42 -12.82 -10.15 1.36
C ASN A 42 -13.75 -9.78 2.52
N ASN A 43 -13.65 -8.55 3.01
CA ASN A 43 -14.50 -8.06 4.09
C ASN A 43 -16.00 -8.01 3.75
N ASN A 44 -16.40 -8.08 2.48
CA ASN A 44 -17.81 -8.05 2.08
C ASN A 44 -18.59 -9.22 2.71
N ASN A 45 -17.95 -10.39 2.79
CA ASN A 45 -18.54 -11.63 3.27
C ASN A 45 -18.17 -11.96 4.73
N LEU A 46 -17.49 -11.02 5.42
CA LEU A 46 -17.14 -11.15 6.84
C LEU A 46 -18.09 -10.34 7.73
N THR A 47 -18.23 -10.76 8.99
CA THR A 47 -18.94 -10.02 10.03
C THR A 47 -18.04 -8.89 10.58
N THR A 48 -17.88 -7.83 9.79
CA THR A 48 -17.03 -6.67 10.12
C THR A 48 -17.70 -5.36 9.71
N ARG A 49 -17.29 -4.26 10.35
CA ARG A 49 -17.66 -2.89 9.95
C ARG A 49 -16.72 -2.29 8.91
N ALA A 50 -15.55 -2.90 8.69
CA ALA A 50 -14.55 -2.44 7.72
C ALA A 50 -14.93 -2.88 6.29
N LYS A 51 -16.07 -2.42 5.78
CA LYS A 51 -16.54 -2.73 4.42
C LYS A 51 -16.52 -1.49 3.55
N CYS A 52 -16.25 -1.68 2.26
CA CYS A 52 -16.23 -0.64 1.23
C CYS A 52 -17.02 -1.07 -0.02
N ASN A 53 -17.98 -1.98 0.12
CA ASN A 53 -18.89 -2.41 -0.95
C ASN A 53 -20.11 -1.50 -1.10
N PHE A 54 -19.89 -0.19 -0.98
CA PHE A 54 -20.91 0.83 -1.09
C PHE A 54 -20.32 2.13 -1.66
N LEU A 55 -21.16 2.95 -2.29
CA LEU A 55 -20.75 4.26 -2.79
C LEU A 55 -20.36 5.20 -1.62
N PRO A 56 -19.33 6.04 -1.79
CA PRO A 56 -18.67 6.36 -3.06
C PRO A 56 -17.47 5.46 -3.41
N TYR A 57 -17.13 4.44 -2.60
CA TYR A 57 -16.05 3.52 -2.98
C TYR A 57 -16.39 2.81 -4.30
N GLY A 58 -15.40 2.64 -5.17
CA GLY A 58 -15.60 2.08 -6.50
C GLY A 58 -16.42 2.93 -7.46
N LYS A 59 -16.62 4.25 -7.21
CA LYS A 59 -17.39 5.13 -8.12
C LYS A 59 -16.82 5.19 -9.54
N ASP A 60 -15.52 4.96 -9.73
CA ASP A 60 -14.88 4.93 -11.04
C ASP A 60 -14.54 3.50 -11.47
N PHE A 61 -14.93 2.50 -10.68
CA PHE A 61 -14.64 1.10 -10.93
C PHE A 61 -15.75 0.45 -11.76
N MET A 62 -15.43 -0.06 -12.95
CA MET A 62 -16.30 -0.94 -13.75
C MET A 62 -17.77 -0.49 -13.80
N GLY A 63 -18.02 0.72 -14.30
CA GLY A 63 -19.37 1.30 -14.37
C GLY A 63 -19.90 1.84 -13.03
N GLY A 64 -19.01 2.14 -12.09
CA GLY A 64 -19.34 2.71 -10.79
C GLY A 64 -19.84 1.69 -9.77
N LYS A 65 -19.36 0.44 -9.86
CA LYS A 65 -19.76 -0.67 -9.00
C LYS A 65 -18.79 -0.81 -7.81
N PRO A 66 -19.24 -0.57 -6.57
CA PRO A 66 -18.42 -0.84 -5.39
C PRO A 66 -18.14 -2.34 -5.23
N THR A 67 -16.87 -2.71 -5.07
CA THR A 67 -16.47 -4.12 -4.90
C THR A 67 -15.88 -4.43 -3.52
N GLY A 68 -15.71 -3.44 -2.65
CA GLY A 68 -15.00 -3.62 -1.37
C GLY A 68 -13.53 -3.17 -1.40
N ARG A 69 -13.03 -2.70 -2.54
CA ARG A 69 -11.73 -2.01 -2.64
C ARG A 69 -11.78 -0.69 -1.87
N PHE A 70 -10.77 -0.41 -1.06
CA PHE A 70 -10.68 0.82 -0.26
C PHE A 70 -10.19 2.02 -1.08
N SER A 71 -10.76 2.25 -2.26
CA SER A 71 -10.44 3.38 -3.13
C SER A 71 -11.64 3.74 -4.02
N ASN A 72 -11.51 4.75 -4.88
CA ASN A 72 -12.50 5.07 -5.90
C ASN A 72 -12.47 4.09 -7.09
N ALA A 73 -11.36 3.37 -7.31
CA ALA A 73 -11.25 2.30 -8.30
C ALA A 73 -10.20 1.22 -7.95
N LYS A 74 -9.33 0.82 -8.89
CA LYS A 74 -8.30 -0.22 -8.73
C LYS A 74 -7.37 0.11 -7.55
N THR A 75 -6.89 -0.93 -6.87
CA THR A 75 -5.90 -0.81 -5.77
C THR A 75 -4.60 -1.55 -6.15
N PRO A 76 -3.51 -1.42 -5.38
CA PRO A 76 -2.20 -1.94 -5.79
C PRO A 76 -2.18 -3.41 -6.26
N PRO A 77 -2.91 -4.37 -5.66
CA PRO A 77 -2.87 -5.74 -6.18
C PRO A 77 -3.40 -5.89 -7.61
N ASP A 78 -4.39 -5.09 -8.02
CA ASP A 78 -4.87 -5.08 -9.41
C ASP A 78 -3.80 -4.57 -10.35
N MET A 79 -3.15 -3.47 -9.96
CA MET A 79 -2.11 -2.83 -10.76
C MET A 79 -0.90 -3.77 -10.90
N ILE A 80 -0.50 -4.44 -9.81
CA ILE A 80 0.62 -5.39 -9.83
C ILE A 80 0.35 -6.57 -10.78
N VAL A 81 -0.83 -7.20 -10.73
CA VAL A 81 -1.12 -8.32 -11.64
C VAL A 81 -1.30 -7.89 -13.09
N GLU A 82 -1.73 -6.65 -13.31
CA GLU A 82 -1.81 -6.02 -14.62
C GLU A 82 -0.42 -5.73 -15.20
N GLU A 83 0.48 -5.10 -14.43
CA GLU A 83 1.88 -4.84 -14.81
C GLU A 83 2.65 -6.14 -15.09
N LEU A 84 2.36 -7.21 -14.34
CA LEU A 84 2.94 -8.53 -14.56
C LEU A 84 2.31 -9.31 -15.71
N GLY A 85 1.27 -8.77 -16.37
CA GLY A 85 0.58 -9.42 -17.48
C GLY A 85 -0.16 -10.71 -17.10
N ILE A 86 -0.55 -10.87 -15.83
CA ILE A 86 -1.18 -12.10 -15.31
C ILE A 86 -2.70 -12.06 -15.52
N LYS A 87 -3.32 -10.94 -15.14
CA LYS A 87 -4.78 -10.71 -15.22
C LYS A 87 -5.09 -9.22 -15.03
N GLU A 88 -6.29 -8.81 -15.42
CA GLU A 88 -6.71 -7.40 -15.30
C GLU A 88 -7.03 -6.98 -13.86
N LEU A 89 -7.60 -7.89 -13.07
CA LEU A 89 -8.07 -7.64 -11.70
C LEU A 89 -7.73 -8.81 -10.80
N MET A 90 -7.31 -8.51 -9.57
CA MET A 90 -7.12 -9.53 -8.54
C MET A 90 -8.45 -9.78 -7.81
N PRO A 91 -8.93 -11.03 -7.77
CA PRO A 91 -10.15 -11.35 -7.03
C PRO A 91 -9.87 -11.53 -5.53
N ALA A 92 -10.91 -11.31 -4.72
CA ALA A 92 -10.91 -11.62 -3.30
C ALA A 92 -11.08 -13.12 -3.08
N TYR A 93 -10.31 -13.71 -2.17
CA TYR A 93 -10.42 -15.13 -1.81
C TYR A 93 -11.82 -15.51 -1.30
N PHE A 94 -12.50 -14.61 -0.59
CA PHE A 94 -13.87 -14.81 -0.10
C PHE A 94 -14.97 -14.35 -1.06
N ASP A 95 -14.68 -14.11 -2.36
CA ASP A 95 -15.74 -13.91 -3.34
C ASP A 95 -16.54 -15.22 -3.53
N PRO A 96 -17.88 -15.24 -3.31
CA PRO A 96 -18.69 -16.43 -3.52
C PRO A 96 -18.68 -16.94 -4.98
N ASN A 97 -18.24 -16.11 -5.94
CA ASN A 97 -18.14 -16.47 -7.36
C ASN A 97 -16.71 -16.84 -7.79
N LEU A 98 -15.77 -16.94 -6.85
CA LEU A 98 -14.37 -17.28 -7.14
C LEU A 98 -14.27 -18.65 -7.84
N LYS A 99 -13.47 -18.73 -8.90
CA LYS A 99 -13.25 -19.96 -9.66
C LYS A 99 -11.90 -20.58 -9.31
N VAL A 100 -11.78 -21.89 -9.51
CA VAL A 100 -10.50 -22.61 -9.34
C VAL A 100 -9.40 -22.02 -10.23
N GLU A 101 -9.74 -21.52 -11.42
CA GLU A 101 -8.78 -20.88 -12.33
C GLU A 101 -8.22 -19.55 -11.78
N ASP A 102 -8.97 -18.85 -10.94
CA ASP A 102 -8.50 -17.64 -10.28
C ASP A 102 -7.38 -17.96 -9.28
N LEU A 103 -7.52 -19.08 -8.55
CA LEU A 103 -6.51 -19.55 -7.59
C LEU A 103 -5.18 -19.89 -8.26
N LYS A 104 -5.20 -20.42 -9.50
CA LYS A 104 -3.98 -20.77 -10.24
C LYS A 104 -3.14 -19.56 -10.63
N THR A 105 -3.78 -18.40 -10.75
CA THR A 105 -3.15 -17.13 -11.17
C THR A 105 -3.08 -16.13 -10.02
N GLY A 106 -3.51 -16.51 -8.81
CA GLY A 106 -3.36 -15.74 -7.58
C GLY A 106 -4.59 -14.91 -7.19
N VAL A 107 -4.74 -14.69 -5.87
CA VAL A 107 -5.88 -14.03 -5.23
C VAL A 107 -5.43 -13.18 -4.04
N SER A 108 -6.28 -12.28 -3.56
CA SER A 108 -6.03 -11.57 -2.30
C SER A 108 -6.70 -12.28 -1.12
N PHE A 109 -5.91 -12.57 -0.09
CA PHE A 109 -6.35 -13.05 1.23
C PHE A 109 -6.43 -11.92 2.26
N ALA A 110 -6.16 -10.68 1.86
CA ALA A 110 -6.12 -9.54 2.75
C ALA A 110 -7.49 -9.21 3.36
N SER A 111 -7.50 -8.61 4.54
CA SER A 111 -8.71 -8.21 5.23
C SER A 111 -8.54 -6.79 5.77
N GLY A 112 -9.43 -5.88 5.40
CA GLY A 112 -9.44 -4.54 5.95
C GLY A 112 -9.53 -4.55 7.48
N ALA A 113 -8.70 -3.73 8.13
CA ALA A 113 -8.51 -3.69 9.58
C ALA A 113 -7.78 -4.89 10.20
N SER A 114 -7.16 -5.77 9.41
CA SER A 114 -6.07 -6.62 9.91
C SER A 114 -4.91 -5.71 10.33
N GLY A 115 -4.36 -5.96 11.52
CA GLY A 115 -3.20 -5.23 12.03
C GLY A 115 -1.90 -5.70 11.38
N TYR A 116 -0.81 -5.01 11.67
CA TYR A 116 0.53 -5.37 11.23
C TYR A 116 1.09 -6.49 12.15
N ASP A 117 1.00 -7.75 11.74
CA ASP A 117 1.78 -8.85 12.36
C ASP A 117 2.61 -9.58 11.29
N LEU A 118 3.81 -9.05 11.11
CA LEU A 118 4.81 -9.47 10.14
C LEU A 118 5.44 -10.84 10.46
N LEU A 119 5.59 -11.18 11.75
CA LEU A 119 6.33 -12.36 12.18
C LEU A 119 5.51 -13.65 12.00
N THR A 120 4.18 -13.57 12.18
CA THR A 120 3.28 -14.72 12.02
C THR A 120 3.09 -15.08 10.55
N ALA A 121 2.97 -14.11 9.64
CA ALA A 121 2.70 -14.37 8.22
C ALA A 121 3.91 -14.91 7.43
N ILE A 122 5.12 -14.44 7.74
CA ILE A 122 6.33 -14.79 6.97
C ILE A 122 6.95 -16.11 7.44
N THR A 123 7.01 -16.35 8.74
CA THR A 123 7.96 -17.32 9.30
C THR A 123 7.41 -18.73 9.45
N ALA A 124 6.10 -18.92 9.57
CA ALA A 124 5.53 -20.25 9.88
C ALA A 124 5.05 -21.02 8.64
N ASP A 125 4.43 -20.37 7.65
CA ASP A 125 3.66 -21.09 6.62
C ASP A 125 4.06 -20.81 5.15
N LEU A 126 4.44 -19.59 4.74
CA LEU A 126 4.59 -19.33 3.30
C LEU A 126 5.82 -19.99 2.66
N TYR A 127 6.98 -19.94 3.32
CA TYR A 127 8.21 -20.58 2.81
C TYR A 127 8.12 -22.11 2.86
N THR A 128 7.55 -22.64 3.96
CA THR A 128 7.33 -24.08 4.17
C THR A 128 6.33 -24.64 3.16
N LEU A 129 5.35 -23.85 2.72
CA LEU A 129 4.42 -24.16 1.63
C LEU A 129 5.01 -24.01 0.21
N GLY A 130 6.30 -23.70 0.08
CA GLY A 130 7.00 -23.68 -1.21
C GLY A 130 7.13 -22.31 -1.87
N THR A 131 6.70 -21.22 -1.22
CA THR A 131 6.89 -19.86 -1.74
C THR A 131 8.39 -19.52 -1.79
N ARG A 132 8.85 -18.97 -2.92
CA ARG A 132 10.26 -18.60 -3.14
C ARG A 132 10.46 -17.15 -3.54
N LYS A 133 9.42 -16.41 -3.92
CA LYS A 133 9.48 -14.97 -4.22
C LYS A 133 8.50 -14.27 -3.29
N ILE A 134 9.01 -13.41 -2.42
CA ILE A 134 8.21 -12.74 -1.38
C ILE A 134 8.56 -11.26 -1.42
N TRP A 135 7.56 -10.43 -1.70
CA TRP A 135 7.70 -8.99 -1.66
C TRP A 135 7.03 -8.45 -0.40
N VAL A 136 7.78 -7.69 0.39
CA VAL A 136 7.32 -7.11 1.65
C VAL A 136 7.34 -5.59 1.52
N PHE A 137 6.16 -5.00 1.37
CA PHE A 137 6.01 -3.55 1.27
C PHE A 137 6.17 -2.89 2.64
N GLY A 138 6.97 -1.84 2.70
CA GLY A 138 7.18 -1.04 3.91
C GLY A 138 5.95 -0.26 4.35
N ILE A 139 6.06 0.37 5.50
CA ILE A 139 5.06 1.28 6.05
C ILE A 139 5.21 2.65 5.35
N PRO A 140 4.12 3.25 4.83
CA PRO A 140 4.17 4.58 4.20
C PRO A 140 4.44 5.70 5.22
N PRO A 141 4.60 6.98 4.82
CA PRO A 141 4.63 8.14 5.72
C PRO A 141 3.28 8.35 6.43
N ILE A 142 2.97 7.49 7.40
CA ILE A 142 1.65 7.44 8.06
C ILE A 142 1.31 8.75 8.77
N GLY A 143 2.30 9.50 9.27
CA GLY A 143 2.10 10.80 9.90
C GLY A 143 1.57 11.85 8.94
N CYS A 144 1.73 11.65 7.63
CA CYS A 144 1.24 12.53 6.58
C CYS A 144 -0.14 12.14 6.02
N LEU A 145 -0.75 11.03 6.49
CA LEU A 145 -2.10 10.68 6.08
C LEU A 145 -3.10 11.75 6.56
N PRO A 146 -4.19 12.03 5.79
CA PRO A 146 -5.18 13.03 6.20
C PRO A 146 -5.75 12.75 7.60
N SER A 147 -5.86 11.47 7.97
CA SER A 147 -6.29 11.06 9.30
C SER A 147 -5.39 11.51 10.44
N GLN A 148 -4.08 11.34 10.28
CA GLN A 148 -3.12 11.68 11.33
C GLN A 148 -2.92 13.19 11.40
N ARG A 149 -2.90 13.88 10.25
CA ARG A 149 -2.94 15.35 10.19
C ARG A 149 -4.15 15.92 10.92
N GLN A 150 -5.32 15.31 10.74
CA GLN A 150 -6.58 15.75 11.37
C GLN A 150 -6.63 15.46 12.88
N LYS A 151 -6.03 14.36 13.34
CA LYS A 151 -6.06 13.97 14.76
C LYS A 151 -4.94 14.64 15.56
N SER A 152 -3.73 14.69 15.02
CA SER A 152 -2.51 15.00 15.76
C SER A 152 -1.62 16.05 15.08
N GLY A 153 -1.95 16.52 13.87
CA GLY A 153 -1.17 17.52 13.12
C GLY A 153 -1.37 18.99 13.55
N GLY A 154 -1.94 19.23 14.73
CA GLY A 154 -2.24 20.58 15.23
C GLY A 154 -3.25 21.36 14.38
N LEU A 155 -3.32 22.68 14.59
CA LEU A 155 -4.21 23.58 13.83
C LEU A 155 -3.83 23.67 12.34
N ALA A 156 -2.53 23.57 12.05
CA ALA A 156 -1.99 23.65 10.69
C ALA A 156 -2.14 22.33 9.90
N ARG A 157 -2.59 21.24 10.53
CA ARG A 157 -2.78 19.91 9.90
C ARG A 157 -1.50 19.42 9.20
N VAL A 158 -0.36 19.64 9.85
CA VAL A 158 0.96 19.22 9.37
C VAL A 158 1.16 17.71 9.56
N CYS A 159 2.16 17.15 8.89
CA CYS A 159 2.56 15.76 9.15
C CYS A 159 2.95 15.60 10.63
N VAL A 160 2.65 14.44 11.19
CA VAL A 160 3.00 14.09 12.56
C VAL A 160 4.36 13.40 12.53
N GLU A 161 5.42 14.14 12.83
CA GLU A 161 6.80 13.68 12.67
C GLU A 161 7.12 12.43 13.51
N GLU A 162 6.62 12.36 14.74
CA GLU A 162 6.79 11.18 15.60
C GLU A 162 6.27 9.89 14.94
N TYR A 163 5.15 9.96 14.20
CA TYR A 163 4.57 8.80 13.53
C TYR A 163 5.40 8.40 12.30
N ASN A 164 5.95 9.39 11.60
CA ASN A 164 6.87 9.17 10.48
C ASN A 164 8.20 8.55 10.95
N GLN A 165 8.75 9.01 12.07
CA GLN A 165 9.93 8.42 12.70
C GLN A 165 9.69 6.98 13.12
N ALA A 166 8.52 6.68 13.71
CA ALA A 166 8.14 5.32 14.06
C ALA A 166 8.04 4.41 12.81
N ALA A 167 7.43 4.90 11.73
CA ALA A 167 7.34 4.18 10.46
C ALA A 167 8.71 3.91 9.84
N GLN A 168 9.60 4.91 9.79
CA GLN A 168 10.97 4.74 9.29
C GLN A 168 11.77 3.75 10.15
N LEU A 169 11.68 3.83 11.49
CA LEU A 169 12.35 2.88 12.38
C LEU A 169 11.84 1.45 12.17
N ALA A 170 10.53 1.28 12.01
CA ALA A 170 9.94 -0.02 11.71
C ALA A 170 10.42 -0.56 10.35
N ASN A 171 10.46 0.29 9.31
CA ASN A 171 10.96 -0.06 7.98
C ASN A 171 12.44 -0.46 8.01
N THR A 172 13.29 0.27 8.73
CA THR A 172 14.72 -0.08 8.88
C THR A 172 14.90 -1.44 9.53
N LYS A 173 14.15 -1.73 10.59
CA LYS A 173 14.19 -3.04 11.27
C LYS A 173 13.65 -4.16 10.39
N LEU A 174 12.58 -3.88 9.65
CA LEU A 174 11.96 -4.83 8.74
C LEU A 174 12.90 -5.16 7.58
N ALA A 175 13.48 -4.16 6.91
CA ALA A 175 14.45 -4.36 5.84
C ALA A 175 15.63 -5.23 6.31
N ALA A 176 16.26 -4.88 7.45
CA ALA A 176 17.35 -5.67 8.02
C ALA A 176 16.94 -7.11 8.36
N LYS A 177 15.68 -7.32 8.77
CA LYS A 177 15.16 -8.68 9.03
C LYS A 177 14.96 -9.47 7.74
N ILE A 178 14.47 -8.82 6.67
CA ILE A 178 14.32 -9.43 5.35
C ILE A 178 15.67 -9.82 4.77
N ASP A 179 16.69 -8.96 4.91
CA ASP A 179 18.06 -9.25 4.48
C ASP A 179 18.59 -10.49 5.21
N SER A 180 18.46 -10.52 6.54
CA SER A 180 18.87 -11.68 7.36
C SER A 180 18.12 -12.97 7.00
N LEU A 181 16.82 -12.90 6.67
CA LEU A 181 16.06 -14.07 6.24
C LEU A 181 16.49 -14.56 4.87
N SER A 182 16.85 -13.65 3.96
CA SER A 182 17.33 -13.99 2.62
C SER A 182 18.61 -14.83 2.65
N GLU A 183 19.45 -14.65 3.67
CA GLU A 183 20.66 -15.46 3.88
C GLU A 183 20.36 -16.90 4.37
N ILE A 184 19.24 -17.09 5.08
CA ILE A 184 18.91 -18.35 5.78
C ILE A 184 17.94 -19.20 4.95
N LEU A 185 17.16 -18.58 4.06
CA LEU A 185 16.15 -19.25 3.25
C LEU A 185 16.72 -19.54 1.85
N PRO A 186 17.32 -20.73 1.62
CA PRO A 186 17.95 -21.03 0.35
C PRO A 186 16.95 -20.98 -0.81
N GLN A 187 17.44 -20.56 -1.98
CA GLN A 187 16.65 -20.49 -3.22
C GLN A 187 15.43 -19.56 -3.11
N SER A 188 15.42 -18.63 -2.17
CA SER A 188 14.36 -17.65 -2.02
C SER A 188 14.85 -16.24 -2.34
N GLU A 189 13.95 -15.44 -2.86
CA GLU A 189 14.08 -14.01 -3.15
C GLU A 189 13.08 -13.30 -2.25
N LEU A 190 13.57 -12.72 -1.16
CA LEU A 190 12.76 -11.86 -0.30
C LEU A 190 13.21 -10.42 -0.55
N VAL A 191 12.27 -9.57 -0.92
CA VAL A 191 12.55 -8.17 -1.26
C VAL A 191 11.73 -7.27 -0.35
N PHE A 192 12.43 -6.38 0.36
CA PHE A 192 11.78 -5.24 0.99
C PHE A 192 11.51 -4.16 -0.06
N ILE A 193 10.26 -3.74 -0.21
CA ILE A 193 9.87 -2.70 -1.14
C ILE A 193 9.60 -1.41 -0.35
N ASN A 194 10.45 -0.42 -0.59
CA ASN A 194 10.27 0.90 -0.01
C ASN A 194 9.14 1.66 -0.71
N ILE A 195 8.05 1.90 0.02
CA ILE A 195 6.96 2.77 -0.43
C ILE A 195 6.90 4.09 0.34
N TYR A 196 7.80 4.28 1.31
CA TYR A 196 7.80 5.47 2.15
C TYR A 196 8.23 6.68 1.33
N ASP A 197 9.41 6.61 0.71
CA ASP A 197 9.99 7.74 -0.04
C ASP A 197 9.19 8.09 -1.30
N PRO A 198 8.77 7.12 -2.15
CA PRO A 198 7.94 7.44 -3.32
C PRO A 198 6.62 8.12 -2.96
N LEU A 199 5.95 7.69 -1.87
CA LEU A 199 4.71 8.34 -1.44
C LEU A 199 4.98 9.71 -0.80
N LEU A 200 6.10 9.89 -0.10
CA LEU A 200 6.49 11.20 0.40
C LEU A 200 6.78 12.17 -0.76
N ASP A 201 7.42 11.72 -1.84
CA ASP A 201 7.63 12.53 -3.04
C ASP A 201 6.31 12.97 -3.70
N LEU A 202 5.28 12.11 -3.70
CA LEU A 202 3.93 12.47 -4.17
C LEU A 202 3.28 13.59 -3.33
N ILE A 203 3.59 13.63 -2.04
CA ILE A 203 3.06 14.60 -1.09
C ILE A 203 3.83 15.93 -1.18
N ASP A 204 5.16 15.87 -1.31
CA ASP A 204 6.02 17.05 -1.28
C ASP A 204 6.18 17.69 -2.66
N ASN A 205 6.05 16.92 -3.74
CA ASN A 205 6.14 17.38 -5.13
C ASN A 205 4.87 17.05 -5.95
N PRO A 206 3.68 17.50 -5.52
CA PRO A 206 2.40 17.07 -6.12
C PRO A 206 2.23 17.50 -7.58
N ASP A 207 2.76 18.66 -7.95
CA ASP A 207 2.66 19.22 -9.31
C ASP A 207 3.35 18.32 -10.35
N LYS A 208 4.44 17.63 -9.96
CA LYS A 208 5.17 16.66 -10.81
C LYS A 208 4.26 15.53 -11.29
N TYR A 209 3.22 15.23 -10.52
CA TYR A 209 2.27 14.13 -10.76
C TYR A 209 0.86 14.62 -11.09
N GLY A 210 0.68 15.94 -11.22
CA GLY A 210 -0.59 16.59 -11.52
C GLY A 210 -1.63 16.45 -10.41
N PHE A 211 -1.20 16.43 -9.14
CA PHE A 211 -2.10 16.55 -7.98
C PHE A 211 -2.18 18.00 -7.52
N GLU A 212 -3.37 18.44 -7.11
CA GLU A 212 -3.60 19.79 -6.56
C GLU A 212 -3.91 19.75 -5.05
N GLU A 213 -4.42 18.61 -4.54
CA GLU A 213 -4.75 18.42 -3.13
C GLU A 213 -4.16 17.10 -2.58
N VAL A 214 -3.24 17.23 -1.63
CA VAL A 214 -2.50 16.11 -1.02
C VAL A 214 -2.58 16.07 0.51
N LYS A 215 -3.31 17.01 1.13
CA LYS A 215 -3.48 17.08 2.59
C LYS A 215 -4.87 16.62 3.00
N ARG A 216 -5.88 16.89 2.17
CA ARG A 216 -7.28 16.50 2.36
C ARG A 216 -7.65 15.33 1.45
N CYS A 217 -8.70 14.62 1.83
CA CYS A 217 -9.24 13.53 1.04
C CYS A 217 -10.42 13.99 0.17
N CYS A 218 -10.58 13.36 -1.00
CA CYS A 218 -11.69 13.65 -1.91
C CYS A 218 -13.05 13.25 -1.32
N CYS A 219 -13.12 12.09 -0.68
CA CYS A 219 -14.32 11.62 -0.01
C CYS A 219 -14.43 12.27 1.38
N ARG A 220 -15.44 13.14 1.58
CA ARG A 220 -15.61 14.07 2.73
C ARG A 220 -14.85 15.41 2.60
N PRO A 221 -15.04 16.21 1.55
CA PRO A 221 -14.48 17.57 1.56
C PRO A 221 -15.16 18.38 2.69
N GLY A 222 -14.43 18.67 3.78
CA GLY A 222 -14.82 19.65 4.80
C GLY A 222 -15.56 19.19 6.07
N LYS A 223 -15.59 17.90 6.47
CA LYS A 223 -16.22 17.47 7.75
C LYS A 223 -15.24 16.88 8.78
N ASN A 224 -15.37 17.33 10.03
CA ASN A 224 -14.63 16.86 11.21
C ASN A 224 -15.20 15.52 11.73
N LYS A 225 -14.33 14.51 11.88
CA LYS A 225 -14.35 13.34 12.81
C LYS A 225 -14.30 11.95 12.18
N PHE A 226 -14.81 11.74 10.98
CA PHE A 226 -14.81 10.40 10.36
C PHE A 226 -13.85 10.33 9.18
N LEU A 227 -12.97 9.32 9.22
CA LEU A 227 -11.82 9.19 8.32
C LEU A 227 -12.11 8.31 7.09
N LEU A 228 -13.03 7.35 7.18
CA LEU A 228 -13.48 6.55 6.04
C LEU A 228 -14.78 7.11 5.46
N CYS A 229 -15.10 6.83 4.20
CA CYS A 229 -16.36 7.22 3.57
C CYS A 229 -17.58 6.59 4.22
N ASN A 230 -18.77 7.11 3.90
CA ASN A 230 -20.06 6.43 4.13
C ASN A 230 -21.03 6.75 2.98
N ASN A 231 -22.16 6.05 2.93
CA ASN A 231 -23.20 6.18 1.89
C ASN A 231 -23.79 7.60 1.70
N HIS A 232 -23.57 8.51 2.65
CA HIS A 232 -24.11 9.87 2.63
C HIS A 232 -23.03 10.93 2.41
N THR A 233 -21.82 10.50 2.07
CA THR A 233 -20.67 11.37 1.92
C THR A 233 -20.61 11.94 0.50
N LYS A 234 -20.51 13.27 0.38
CA LYS A 234 -20.16 13.91 -0.89
C LYS A 234 -18.68 13.71 -1.18
N THR A 235 -18.35 13.54 -2.45
CA THR A 235 -16.98 13.54 -2.95
C THR A 235 -16.59 14.94 -3.42
N CYS A 236 -15.30 15.14 -3.68
CA CYS A 236 -14.81 16.25 -4.49
C CYS A 236 -15.38 16.16 -5.92
N GLU A 237 -15.27 17.26 -6.68
CA GLU A 237 -15.75 17.34 -8.07
C GLU A 237 -14.84 16.58 -9.05
N ASP A 238 -13.52 16.72 -8.90
CA ASP A 238 -12.51 16.06 -9.70
C ASP A 238 -11.51 15.35 -8.79
N ASP A 239 -11.62 14.03 -8.71
CA ASP A 239 -10.76 13.19 -7.87
C ASP A 239 -9.42 12.88 -8.52
N THR A 240 -9.24 13.16 -9.81
CA THR A 240 -7.94 13.08 -10.47
C THR A 240 -6.96 14.15 -9.95
N LYS A 241 -7.47 15.17 -9.27
CA LYS A 241 -6.67 16.22 -8.61
C LYS A 241 -6.28 15.89 -7.17
N TYR A 242 -6.82 14.82 -6.59
CA TYR A 242 -6.61 14.43 -5.20
C TYR A 242 -5.70 13.21 -5.10
N LEU A 243 -4.72 13.28 -4.20
CA LEU A 243 -3.88 12.11 -3.88
C LEU A 243 -4.64 11.11 -2.99
N PHE A 244 -5.37 11.61 -2.00
CA PHE A 244 -6.07 10.79 -1.02
C PHE A 244 -7.55 10.65 -1.35
N TRP A 245 -8.03 9.41 -1.39
CA TRP A 245 -9.45 9.11 -1.54
C TRP A 245 -10.19 9.36 -0.23
N ASP A 246 -9.73 8.76 0.87
CA ASP A 246 -10.26 8.95 2.21
C ASP A 246 -9.12 9.30 3.19
N GLY A 247 -9.37 9.21 4.50
CA GLY A 247 -8.41 9.55 5.54
C GLY A 247 -7.15 8.66 5.62
N TYR A 248 -7.12 7.57 4.86
CA TYR A 248 -6.04 6.58 4.88
C TYR A 248 -5.59 6.19 3.47
N HIS A 249 -6.53 6.01 2.55
CA HIS A 249 -6.28 5.37 1.27
C HIS A 249 -6.10 6.39 0.14
N LEU A 250 -5.31 6.01 -0.86
CA LEU A 250 -5.09 6.83 -2.04
C LEU A 250 -6.26 6.71 -3.02
N THR A 251 -6.38 7.70 -3.90
CA THR A 251 -7.17 7.56 -5.13
C THR A 251 -6.55 6.51 -6.03
N GLU A 252 -7.30 5.98 -6.99
CA GLU A 252 -6.78 5.05 -8.01
C GLU A 252 -5.60 5.69 -8.77
N LYS A 253 -5.71 6.97 -9.15
CA LYS A 253 -4.58 7.73 -9.70
C LYS A 253 -3.38 7.76 -8.76
N GLY A 254 -3.60 8.04 -7.46
CA GLY A 254 -2.55 8.03 -6.44
C GLY A 254 -1.84 6.68 -6.35
N TYR A 255 -2.60 5.59 -6.30
CA TYR A 255 -2.04 4.23 -6.30
C TYR A 255 -1.30 3.92 -7.60
N ARG A 256 -1.83 4.31 -8.76
CA ARG A 256 -1.20 4.07 -10.06
C ARG A 256 0.17 4.73 -10.12
N VAL A 257 0.26 6.02 -9.81
CA VAL A 257 1.53 6.76 -9.81
C VAL A 257 2.53 6.16 -8.81
N LEU A 258 2.06 5.70 -7.65
CA LEU A 258 2.91 5.04 -6.66
C LEU A 258 3.45 3.69 -7.15
N VAL A 259 2.57 2.83 -7.70
CA VAL A 259 2.97 1.51 -8.23
C VAL A 259 3.90 1.68 -9.43
N ASP A 260 3.61 2.62 -10.33
CA ASP A 260 4.48 2.95 -11.45
C ASP A 260 5.90 3.29 -11.02
N GLN A 261 6.09 4.02 -9.91
CA GLN A 261 7.43 4.32 -9.40
C GLN A 261 8.18 3.11 -8.84
N ILE A 262 7.44 2.10 -8.37
CA ILE A 262 8.02 0.85 -7.85
C ILE A 262 8.47 -0.05 -9.02
N PHE A 263 7.70 -0.06 -10.12
CA PHE A 263 7.89 -0.96 -11.26
C PHE A 263 8.64 -0.34 -12.45
N LYS A 264 8.72 0.98 -12.59
CA LYS A 264 9.42 1.63 -13.71
C LYS A 264 10.91 1.80 -13.45
N GLU A 265 11.70 1.19 -14.34
CA GLU A 265 13.13 1.43 -14.56
C GLU A 265 13.39 2.83 -15.13
#